data_AF-A0AA38VJ30-F1
#
_entry.id   AF-A0AA38VJ30-F1
#
_cell.length_a   1.000
_cell.length_b   1.000
_cell.length_c   1.000
_cell.angle_alpha   90.00
_cell.angle_beta   90.00
_cell.angle_gamma   90.00
#
_symmetry.space_group_name_H-M   'P 1'
#
loop_
_entity.id
_entity.type
_entity.pdbx_description
1 polymer ?
#
loop_
_entity_poly.entity_id
_entity_poly.type
_entity_poly.pdbx_seq_one_letter_code
_entity_poly.pdbx_strand_id
1 'polypeptide(L)'
;MRPRTTLRRVLLLPSLKSPTSTRTFTRNSTAFSGSRPQLPFLAVPAFSRPQWRYLTTERKRWLKYEFMLGVKYTLYFWAMLGCVGAAYFAIQQELLERKFPTPHEWAFKTRMLLRGAENEKERKDTATPDWVLIIQLLKDVLERLEDPNIDGTNVKKLSPDHPAGSKDISAMPEPWRRGYFETLLLYAKASEQMEGWVLDKTRGILFPPEVVIGPSNPQPRPIPPGAKSAPREEDCVPAGFPTPDEVYLKLLSTEGFTTRQRMEAALAYASWLEYKQLFGPAGIIYEDAVNMAIEDTYRPGMPMLIDPNTGIINEVAGKPSANLLESLTALATFKARHEDISSALPIMISLLKARRSLPTTATKRDTFVAGDSTNLGGKILGLIQPPPYPPPPDDGAAPPVRDPRELCEEAALHIHIGEIMYALQPSSREEGVAWTREGVDIAEEQLHKLSQNASDHAGKTTCRECLSTGLDNWFTMVSNLAAEEERKKSSSGSKSSWLGLWGDGKPEESGRWAAEKKVVNDRIKRAQDVLEDLEAPAVGFSSVFKA
;
A
#
# COMPACT_ATOMS: atom_id res chain seq x y z
N MET A 1 -55.03 22.82 42.17
CA MET A 1 -56.11 21.82 42.28
C MET A 1 -55.54 20.44 41.97
N ARG A 2 -55.81 19.47 42.85
CA ARG A 2 -55.61 18.01 42.75
C ARG A 2 -56.45 17.40 41.60
N PRO A 3 -56.22 16.16 41.10
CA PRO A 3 -56.11 14.90 41.90
C PRO A 3 -55.11 13.87 41.32
N ARG A 4 -54.86 12.65 41.85
CA ARG A 4 -54.93 11.98 43.16
C ARG A 4 -54.05 10.72 42.99
N THR A 5 -53.38 10.33 44.06
CA THR A 5 -52.59 9.10 44.28
C THR A 5 -53.45 7.83 44.36
N THR A 6 -52.89 6.68 43.97
CA THR A 6 -53.05 5.41 44.71
C THR A 6 -51.80 4.51 44.63
N LEU A 7 -51.41 4.03 45.81
CA LEU A 7 -50.40 3.04 46.15
C LEU A 7 -50.84 1.60 45.85
N ARG A 8 -49.86 0.72 45.56
CA ARG A 8 -49.62 -0.63 46.15
C ARG A 8 -49.04 -1.57 45.09
N ARG A 9 -47.88 -2.19 45.36
CA ARG A 9 -47.81 -3.52 45.98
C ARG A 9 -46.36 -3.98 46.07
N VAL A 10 -45.91 -4.12 47.31
CA VAL A 10 -44.73 -4.86 47.76
C VAL A 10 -44.88 -6.33 47.35
N LEU A 11 -43.83 -6.93 46.76
CA LEU A 11 -43.68 -8.38 46.68
C LEU A 11 -42.40 -8.79 47.40
N LEU A 12 -42.59 -9.79 48.25
CA LEU A 12 -41.77 -10.24 49.34
C LEU A 12 -40.62 -11.13 48.85
N LEU A 13 -39.43 -10.94 49.43
CA LEU A 13 -38.33 -11.89 49.38
C LEU A 13 -38.75 -13.22 50.03
N PRO A 14 -38.46 -14.38 49.42
CA PRO A 14 -38.46 -15.64 50.13
C PRO A 14 -37.15 -15.79 50.92
N SER A 15 -37.29 -15.77 52.24
CA SER A 15 -36.28 -16.19 53.22
C SER A 15 -35.92 -17.67 53.03
N LEU A 16 -34.68 -17.94 52.63
CA LEU A 16 -34.12 -19.29 52.58
C LEU A 16 -33.59 -19.67 53.96
N LYS A 17 -34.32 -20.57 54.60
CA LYS A 17 -34.05 -21.18 55.90
C LYS A 17 -32.70 -21.90 55.90
N SER A 18 -31.83 -21.54 56.84
CA SER A 18 -30.62 -22.30 57.16
C SER A 18 -30.97 -23.59 57.92
N PRO A 19 -30.37 -24.75 57.63
CA PRO A 19 -30.47 -25.91 58.50
C PRO A 19 -29.46 -25.78 59.66
N THR A 20 -30.00 -25.70 60.88
CA THR A 20 -29.32 -25.86 62.16
C THR A 20 -28.74 -27.26 62.27
N SER A 21 -27.42 -27.39 62.21
CA SER A 21 -26.70 -28.63 62.55
C SER A 21 -26.49 -28.69 64.06
N THR A 22 -27.28 -29.53 64.72
CA THR A 22 -27.13 -29.92 66.12
C THR A 22 -25.95 -30.88 66.25
N ARG A 23 -24.79 -30.38 66.70
CA ARG A 23 -23.67 -31.22 67.16
C ARG A 23 -23.98 -31.78 68.54
N THR A 24 -24.21 -33.07 68.62
CA THR A 24 -24.21 -33.84 69.87
C THR A 24 -22.78 -34.27 70.21
N PHE A 25 -22.15 -33.58 71.16
CA PHE A 25 -20.95 -34.10 71.82
C PHE A 25 -21.39 -35.02 72.95
N THR A 26 -21.41 -36.33 72.71
CA THR A 26 -21.41 -37.33 73.76
C THR A 26 -19.96 -37.78 73.99
N ARG A 27 -19.37 -37.33 75.10
CA ARG A 27 -18.17 -37.98 75.61
C ARG A 27 -18.37 -38.34 77.07
N ASN A 28 -18.56 -39.63 77.28
CA ASN A 28 -18.58 -40.29 78.58
C ASN A 28 -17.26 -40.04 79.29
N SER A 29 -17.30 -39.61 80.55
CA SER A 29 -16.21 -39.87 81.49
C SER A 29 -16.80 -40.12 82.88
N THR A 30 -16.54 -41.33 83.33
CA THR A 30 -16.84 -41.93 84.62
C THR A 30 -16.31 -41.09 85.78
N ALA A 31 -17.14 -40.95 86.81
CA ALA A 31 -16.70 -40.54 88.14
C ALA A 31 -15.64 -41.52 88.67
N PHE A 32 -14.56 -41.02 89.28
CA PHE A 32 -14.11 -41.34 90.64
C PHE A 32 -12.75 -40.70 90.98
N SER A 33 -12.61 -40.37 92.26
CA SER A 33 -11.43 -39.93 93.02
C SER A 33 -11.09 -38.42 92.99
N GLY A 34 -11.09 -37.84 94.19
CA GLY A 34 -10.90 -36.41 94.41
C GLY A 34 -9.44 -35.98 94.27
N SER A 35 -9.24 -34.86 93.58
CA SER A 35 -8.38 -33.75 94.00
C SER A 35 -8.29 -32.70 92.88
N ARG A 36 -8.70 -31.47 93.22
CA ARG A 36 -8.51 -30.17 92.53
C ARG A 36 -9.09 -30.00 91.10
N PRO A 37 -9.96 -28.97 90.87
CA PRO A 37 -10.36 -28.60 89.52
C PRO A 37 -9.16 -28.03 88.75
N GLN A 38 -8.69 -28.75 87.73
CA GLN A 38 -7.73 -28.22 86.77
C GLN A 38 -8.46 -27.32 85.76
N LEU A 39 -8.15 -26.02 85.82
CA LEU A 39 -8.66 -25.04 84.87
C LEU A 39 -7.98 -25.25 83.50
N PRO A 40 -8.75 -25.47 82.41
CA PRO A 40 -8.23 -25.89 81.11
C PRO A 40 -7.41 -24.82 80.36
N PHE A 41 -7.20 -23.64 80.95
CA PHE A 41 -6.42 -22.56 80.34
C PHE A 41 -4.93 -22.53 80.78
N LEU A 42 -4.50 -23.41 81.70
CA LEU A 42 -3.09 -23.54 82.12
C LEU A 42 -2.47 -24.91 81.80
N ALA A 43 -3.20 -25.81 81.15
CA ALA A 43 -2.62 -27.04 80.63
C ALA A 43 -1.95 -26.75 79.27
N VAL A 44 -0.65 -26.48 79.28
CA VAL A 44 0.17 -26.56 78.07
C VAL A 44 0.22 -28.03 77.68
N PRO A 45 -0.33 -28.45 76.52
CA PRO A 45 -0.22 -29.84 76.11
C PRO A 45 1.24 -30.14 75.82
N ALA A 46 1.86 -30.94 76.68
CA ALA A 46 3.17 -31.52 76.43
C ALA A 46 3.13 -32.29 75.10
N PHE A 47 4.06 -31.95 74.22
CA PHE A 47 4.23 -32.56 72.91
C PHE A 47 4.26 -34.10 73.01
N SER A 48 3.35 -34.76 72.30
CA SER A 48 3.48 -36.19 72.04
C SER A 48 2.69 -36.56 70.77
N ARG A 49 3.47 -36.78 69.70
CA ARG A 49 3.15 -37.35 68.37
C ARG A 49 2.59 -36.37 67.35
N PRO A 50 3.21 -36.25 66.15
CA PRO A 50 2.54 -35.61 65.02
C PRO A 50 1.34 -36.50 64.67
N GLN A 51 0.15 -36.14 65.15
CA GLN A 51 -1.05 -36.71 64.57
C GLN A 51 -1.08 -36.27 63.12
N TRP A 52 -0.70 -37.17 62.21
CA TRP A 52 -1.17 -37.09 60.83
C TRP A 52 -2.68 -36.97 60.94
N ARG A 53 -3.18 -35.75 60.78
CA ARG A 53 -4.61 -35.45 60.79
C ARG A 53 -5.20 -36.27 59.67
N TYR A 54 -5.73 -37.44 60.02
CA TYR A 54 -6.48 -38.28 59.10
C TYR A 54 -7.52 -37.36 58.45
N LEU A 55 -7.39 -37.19 57.14
CA LEU A 55 -8.32 -36.44 56.31
C LEU A 55 -9.73 -36.95 56.63
N THR A 56 -10.45 -36.21 57.47
CA THR A 56 -11.83 -36.53 57.81
C THR A 56 -12.62 -36.56 56.51
N THR A 57 -13.59 -37.47 56.41
CA THR A 57 -14.41 -37.65 55.20
C THR A 57 -15.07 -36.35 54.73
N GLU A 58 -15.35 -35.42 55.65
CA GLU A 58 -15.84 -34.07 55.36
C GLU A 58 -14.81 -33.18 54.64
N ARG A 59 -13.53 -33.20 55.05
CA ARG A 59 -12.49 -32.39 54.40
C ARG A 59 -12.14 -32.91 53.01
N LYS A 60 -12.23 -34.23 52.78
CA LYS A 60 -12.10 -34.81 51.43
C LYS A 60 -13.24 -34.38 50.51
N ARG A 61 -14.48 -34.32 51.01
CA ARG A 61 -15.64 -33.84 50.22
C ARG A 61 -15.54 -32.34 49.94
N TRP A 62 -15.11 -31.54 50.91
CA TRP A 62 -14.88 -30.11 50.74
C TRP A 62 -13.77 -29.83 49.72
N LEU A 63 -12.60 -30.49 49.83
CA LEU A 63 -11.53 -30.36 48.85
C LEU A 63 -11.95 -30.83 47.45
N LYS A 64 -12.73 -31.92 47.34
CA LYS A 64 -13.30 -32.36 46.06
C LYS A 64 -14.25 -31.31 45.49
N TYR A 65 -15.10 -30.71 46.31
CA TYR A 65 -16.03 -29.67 45.89
C TYR A 65 -15.28 -28.41 45.43
N GLU A 66 -14.30 -27.96 46.21
CA GLU A 66 -13.51 -26.76 45.90
C GLU A 66 -12.62 -26.97 44.67
N PHE A 67 -12.05 -28.17 44.49
CA PHE A 67 -11.35 -28.54 43.27
C PHE A 67 -12.28 -28.56 42.04
N MET A 68 -13.46 -29.18 42.16
CA MET A 68 -14.46 -29.19 41.07
C MET A 68 -14.94 -27.78 40.73
N LEU A 69 -15.09 -26.92 41.74
CA LEU A 69 -15.46 -25.52 41.58
C LEU A 69 -14.33 -24.73 40.90
N GLY A 70 -13.08 -24.96 41.30
CA GLY A 70 -11.89 -24.40 40.66
C GLY A 70 -11.81 -24.77 39.18
N VAL A 71 -11.92 -26.06 38.85
CA VAL A 71 -11.93 -26.54 37.45
C VAL A 71 -13.06 -25.89 36.65
N LYS A 72 -14.26 -25.76 37.23
CA LYS A 72 -15.40 -25.12 36.57
C LYS A 72 -15.13 -23.65 36.24
N TYR A 73 -14.60 -22.88 37.20
CA TYR A 73 -14.28 -21.47 36.97
C TYR A 73 -13.08 -21.29 36.03
N THR A 74 -12.06 -22.16 36.10
CA THR A 74 -10.96 -22.15 35.14
C THR A 74 -11.46 -22.42 33.73
N LEU A 75 -12.37 -23.39 33.55
CA LEU A 75 -12.98 -23.67 32.25
C LEU A 75 -13.81 -22.47 31.75
N TYR A 76 -14.59 -21.82 32.62
CA TYR A 76 -15.31 -20.61 32.24
C TYR A 76 -14.40 -19.44 31.87
N PHE A 77 -13.28 -19.26 32.59
CA PHE A 77 -12.30 -18.23 32.27
C PHE A 77 -11.67 -18.47 30.89
N TRP A 78 -11.20 -19.71 30.61
CA TRP A 78 -10.64 -20.04 29.30
C TRP A 78 -11.67 -19.99 28.18
N ALA A 79 -12.92 -20.39 28.44
CA ALA A 79 -14.01 -20.24 27.47
C ALA A 79 -14.28 -18.76 27.16
N MET A 80 -14.34 -17.90 28.19
CA MET A 80 -14.50 -16.45 28.03
C MET A 80 -13.33 -15.84 27.24
N LEU A 81 -12.10 -16.19 27.60
CA LEU A 81 -10.91 -15.70 26.90
C LEU A 81 -10.88 -16.17 25.43
N GLY A 82 -11.28 -17.42 25.17
CA GLY A 82 -11.43 -17.96 23.82
C GLY A 82 -12.49 -17.21 23.01
N CYS A 83 -13.66 -16.91 23.61
CA CYS A 83 -14.71 -16.12 22.95
C CYS A 83 -14.24 -14.68 22.64
N VAL A 84 -13.55 -14.02 23.57
CA VAL A 84 -13.00 -12.68 23.37
C VAL A 84 -11.93 -12.70 22.26
N GLY A 85 -11.04 -13.69 22.27
CA GLY A 85 -10.03 -13.87 21.22
C GLY A 85 -10.64 -14.11 19.84
N ALA A 86 -11.67 -14.95 19.75
CA ALA A 86 -12.38 -15.21 18.50
C ALA A 86 -13.12 -13.96 17.98
N ALA A 87 -13.76 -13.19 18.88
CA ALA A 87 -14.42 -11.94 18.53
C ALA A 87 -13.41 -10.89 18.03
N TYR A 88 -12.27 -10.76 18.72
CA TYR A 88 -11.19 -9.87 18.28
C TYR A 88 -10.65 -10.26 16.91
N PHE A 89 -10.36 -11.55 16.70
CA PHE A 89 -9.92 -12.07 15.41
C PHE A 89 -10.93 -11.80 14.29
N ALA A 90 -12.22 -12.04 14.53
CA ALA A 90 -13.27 -11.78 13.55
C ALA A 90 -13.38 -10.29 13.18
N ILE A 91 -13.30 -9.39 14.18
CA ILE A 91 -13.29 -7.93 13.94
C ILE A 91 -12.06 -7.53 13.12
N GLN A 92 -10.88 -8.07 13.43
CA GLN A 92 -9.67 -7.78 12.65
C GLN A 92 -9.79 -8.26 11.21
N GLN A 93 -10.32 -9.46 10.97
CA GLN A 93 -10.53 -9.97 9.61
C GLN A 93 -11.54 -9.12 8.82
N GLU A 94 -12.61 -8.66 9.46
CA GLU A 94 -13.61 -7.77 8.84
C GLU A 94 -12.99 -6.39 8.50
N LEU A 95 -12.19 -5.81 9.39
CA LEU A 95 -11.48 -4.56 9.12
C LEU A 95 -10.50 -4.71 7.95
N LEU A 96 -9.78 -5.82 7.91
CA LEU A 96 -8.88 -6.14 6.79
C LEU A 96 -9.64 -6.40 5.49
N GLU A 97 -10.81 -7.04 5.53
CA GLU A 97 -11.65 -7.27 4.33
C GLU A 97 -12.18 -5.97 3.74
N ARG A 98 -12.50 -4.99 4.59
CA ARG A 98 -12.93 -3.66 4.14
C ARG A 98 -11.79 -2.85 3.55
N LYS A 99 -10.57 -3.02 4.07
CA LYS A 99 -9.39 -2.32 3.59
C LYS A 99 -8.84 -2.94 2.30
N PHE A 100 -8.78 -4.27 2.27
CA PHE A 100 -8.28 -5.07 1.15
C PHE A 100 -9.37 -6.09 0.75
N PRO A 101 -10.31 -5.68 -0.12
CA PRO A 101 -11.37 -6.58 -0.56
C PRO A 101 -10.76 -7.76 -1.34
N THR A 102 -11.24 -8.96 -1.07
CA THR A 102 -10.76 -10.19 -1.73
C THR A 102 -11.92 -10.97 -2.36
N PRO A 103 -11.69 -11.73 -3.44
CA PRO A 103 -12.77 -12.44 -4.13
C PRO A 103 -13.43 -13.48 -3.22
N HIS A 104 -14.75 -13.42 -3.05
CA HIS A 104 -15.48 -14.33 -2.15
C HIS A 104 -15.46 -15.80 -2.60
N GLU A 105 -15.16 -16.05 -3.87
CA GLU A 105 -15.04 -17.39 -4.46
C GLU A 105 -13.82 -18.14 -3.94
N TRP A 106 -12.82 -17.43 -3.40
CA TRP A 106 -11.63 -18.04 -2.81
C TRP A 106 -11.91 -18.62 -1.42
N ALA A 107 -11.25 -19.73 -1.10
CA ALA A 107 -11.23 -20.26 0.24
C ALA A 107 -10.80 -19.19 1.26
N PHE A 108 -11.43 -19.20 2.44
CA PHE A 108 -11.18 -18.23 3.50
C PHE A 108 -9.70 -18.11 3.89
N LYS A 109 -8.97 -19.24 3.91
CA LYS A 109 -7.52 -19.24 4.20
C LYS A 109 -6.73 -18.47 3.13
N THR A 110 -7.05 -18.67 1.85
CA THR A 110 -6.39 -17.99 0.73
C THR A 110 -6.63 -16.47 0.81
N ARG A 111 -7.87 -16.05 1.11
CA ARG A 111 -8.20 -14.64 1.38
C ARG A 111 -7.48 -14.07 2.61
N MET A 112 -7.38 -14.84 3.69
CA MET A 112 -6.69 -14.42 4.91
C MET A 112 -5.18 -14.19 4.66
N LEU A 113 -4.55 -15.07 3.86
CA LEU A 113 -3.13 -14.94 3.51
C LEU A 113 -2.86 -13.70 2.65
N LEU A 114 -3.66 -13.45 1.61
CA LEU A 114 -3.51 -12.26 0.76
C LEU A 114 -3.70 -10.96 1.57
N ARG A 115 -4.76 -10.89 2.40
CA ARG A 115 -4.98 -9.75 3.30
C ARG A 115 -3.82 -9.55 4.28
N GLY A 116 -3.23 -10.64 4.76
CA GLY A 116 -2.03 -10.60 5.60
C GLY A 116 -0.85 -9.98 4.86
N ALA A 117 -0.61 -10.39 3.61
CA ALA A 117 0.48 -9.86 2.79
C ALA A 117 0.31 -8.35 2.49
N GLU A 118 -0.88 -7.91 2.09
CA GLU A 118 -1.15 -6.49 1.83
C GLU A 118 -1.08 -5.64 3.11
N ASN A 119 -1.53 -6.18 4.25
CA ASN A 119 -1.43 -5.47 5.51
C ASN A 119 0.02 -5.29 5.98
N GLU A 120 0.89 -6.29 5.79
CA GLU A 120 2.32 -6.15 6.12
C GLU A 120 3.03 -5.18 5.17
N LYS A 121 2.64 -5.13 3.89
CA LYS A 121 3.17 -4.15 2.93
C LYS A 121 2.84 -2.71 3.33
N GLU A 122 1.61 -2.44 3.79
CA GLU A 122 1.17 -1.10 4.21
C GLU A 122 1.45 -0.77 5.69
N ARG A 123 2.23 -1.60 6.37
CA ARG A 123 2.47 -1.43 7.79
C ARG A 123 3.34 -0.20 8.05
N LYS A 124 2.80 0.75 8.82
CA LYS A 124 3.50 2.01 9.19
C LYS A 124 4.32 1.92 10.49
N ASP A 125 4.14 0.86 11.28
CA ASP A 125 4.85 0.70 12.56
C ASP A 125 6.35 0.41 12.38
N THR A 126 6.73 -0.12 11.22
CA THR A 126 8.09 -0.54 10.87
C THR A 126 8.62 0.29 9.72
N ALA A 127 9.88 0.72 9.80
CA ALA A 127 10.51 1.54 8.75
C ALA A 127 10.59 0.83 7.40
N THR A 128 10.75 -0.50 7.41
CA THR A 128 10.72 -1.34 6.21
C THR A 128 9.76 -2.50 6.45
N PRO A 129 8.86 -2.82 5.50
CA PRO A 129 8.00 -3.99 5.61
C PRO A 129 8.82 -5.28 5.56
N ASP A 130 8.31 -6.34 6.19
CA ASP A 130 8.95 -7.65 6.17
C ASP A 130 8.66 -8.37 4.83
N TRP A 131 9.53 -8.12 3.84
CA TRP A 131 9.41 -8.71 2.51
C TRP A 131 9.51 -10.24 2.52
N VAL A 132 10.19 -10.84 3.51
CA VAL A 132 10.29 -12.31 3.65
C VAL A 132 8.93 -12.90 3.97
N LEU A 133 8.21 -12.30 4.91
CA LEU A 133 6.87 -12.74 5.25
C LEU A 133 5.90 -12.52 4.07
N ILE A 134 5.98 -11.37 3.41
CA ILE A 134 5.12 -11.03 2.27
C ILE A 134 5.29 -12.04 1.14
N ILE A 135 6.52 -12.32 0.70
CA ILE A 135 6.75 -13.24 -0.43
C ILE A 135 6.33 -14.68 -0.08
N GLN A 136 6.49 -15.11 1.17
CA GLN A 136 6.05 -16.42 1.63
C GLN A 136 4.51 -16.52 1.64
N LEU A 137 3.81 -15.53 2.18
CA LEU A 137 2.35 -15.49 2.17
C LEU A 137 1.80 -15.51 0.74
N LEU A 138 2.40 -14.74 -0.17
CA LEU A 138 1.98 -14.68 -1.57
C LEU A 138 2.27 -16.00 -2.31
N LYS A 139 3.41 -16.63 -2.05
CA LYS A 139 3.71 -17.96 -2.56
C LYS A 139 2.66 -18.98 -2.11
N ASP A 140 2.32 -18.99 -0.82
CA ASP A 140 1.28 -19.87 -0.27
C ASP A 140 -0.10 -19.59 -0.90
N VAL A 141 -0.41 -18.32 -1.20
CA VAL A 141 -1.65 -17.96 -1.93
C VAL A 141 -1.63 -18.55 -3.33
N LEU A 142 -0.55 -18.33 -4.10
CA LEU A 142 -0.45 -18.80 -5.48
C LEU A 142 -0.47 -20.33 -5.59
N GLU A 143 0.23 -21.04 -4.71
CA GLU A 143 0.19 -22.51 -4.65
C GLU A 143 -1.25 -23.00 -4.45
N ARG A 144 -2.00 -22.37 -3.53
CA ARG A 144 -3.39 -22.74 -3.25
C ARG A 144 -4.36 -22.40 -4.38
N LEU A 145 -4.13 -21.28 -5.08
CA LEU A 145 -4.93 -20.86 -6.24
C LEU A 145 -4.68 -21.73 -7.46
N GLU A 146 -3.48 -22.28 -7.61
CA GLU A 146 -3.12 -23.19 -8.69
C GLU A 146 -3.42 -24.66 -8.37
N ASP A 147 -3.67 -24.99 -7.11
CA ASP A 147 -3.99 -26.33 -6.66
C ASP A 147 -5.40 -26.77 -7.12
N PRO A 148 -5.52 -27.82 -7.96
CA PRO A 148 -6.82 -28.26 -8.50
C PRO A 148 -7.76 -28.84 -7.44
N ASN A 149 -7.23 -29.18 -6.26
CA ASN A 149 -8.00 -29.74 -5.15
C ASN A 149 -8.59 -28.66 -4.21
N ILE A 150 -8.19 -27.40 -4.37
CA ILE A 150 -8.54 -26.30 -3.47
C ILE A 150 -9.30 -25.23 -4.24
N ASP A 151 -8.60 -24.20 -4.72
CA ASP A 151 -9.18 -23.03 -5.39
C ASP A 151 -8.93 -23.06 -6.92
N GLY A 152 -8.13 -24.02 -7.42
CA GLY A 152 -7.64 -24.09 -8.81
C GLY A 152 -8.38 -25.06 -9.73
N THR A 153 -9.63 -25.45 -9.43
CA THR A 153 -10.36 -26.53 -10.13
C THR A 153 -10.43 -26.37 -11.66
N ASN A 154 -10.52 -25.15 -12.20
CA ASN A 154 -10.59 -24.89 -13.64
C ASN A 154 -9.31 -24.27 -14.23
N VAL A 155 -8.22 -24.22 -13.47
CA VAL A 155 -6.94 -23.66 -13.93
C VAL A 155 -6.19 -24.72 -14.74
N LYS A 156 -5.94 -24.45 -16.02
CA LYS A 156 -5.21 -25.37 -16.90
C LYS A 156 -3.75 -24.96 -17.01
N LYS A 157 -2.86 -25.94 -17.14
CA LYS A 157 -1.45 -25.69 -17.46
C LYS A 157 -1.31 -25.50 -18.97
N LEU A 158 -0.57 -24.49 -19.40
CA LEU A 158 -0.26 -24.28 -20.82
C LEU A 158 0.75 -25.33 -21.33
N SER A 159 0.86 -25.40 -22.66
CA SER A 159 1.89 -26.19 -23.38
C SER A 159 3.30 -25.79 -22.88
N PRO A 160 4.28 -26.71 -22.88
CA PRO A 160 5.68 -26.39 -22.54
C PRO A 160 6.35 -25.35 -23.44
N ASP A 161 5.70 -24.93 -24.53
CA ASP A 161 6.16 -23.83 -25.39
C ASP A 161 6.08 -22.45 -24.71
N HIS A 162 5.29 -22.34 -23.62
CA HIS A 162 5.18 -21.12 -22.82
C HIS A 162 6.11 -21.15 -21.61
N PRO A 163 6.47 -19.97 -21.04
CA PRO A 163 7.28 -19.88 -19.82
C PRO A 163 6.79 -20.79 -18.70
N ALA A 164 7.75 -21.33 -17.94
CA ALA A 164 7.47 -22.27 -16.86
C ALA A 164 6.49 -21.68 -15.84
N GLY A 165 5.42 -22.42 -15.54
CA GLY A 165 4.41 -22.01 -14.58
C GLY A 165 3.27 -21.14 -15.14
N SER A 166 3.27 -20.81 -16.44
CA SER A 166 2.14 -20.17 -17.12
C SER A 166 0.85 -21.01 -17.06
N LYS A 167 -0.30 -20.33 -16.94
CA LYS A 167 -1.63 -20.95 -16.76
C LYS A 167 -2.67 -20.33 -17.68
N ASP A 168 -3.70 -21.11 -18.01
CA ASP A 168 -4.90 -20.64 -18.67
C ASP A 168 -5.98 -20.53 -17.59
N ILE A 169 -6.37 -19.28 -17.32
CA ILE A 169 -7.38 -18.91 -16.34
C ILE A 169 -8.65 -18.38 -17.02
N SER A 170 -8.77 -18.47 -18.35
CA SER A 170 -9.91 -17.94 -19.12
C SER A 170 -11.28 -18.49 -18.67
N ALA A 171 -11.29 -19.72 -18.14
CA ALA A 171 -12.49 -20.37 -17.61
C ALA A 171 -12.92 -19.86 -16.22
N MET A 172 -12.11 -19.03 -15.56
CA MET A 172 -12.39 -18.53 -14.22
C MET A 172 -13.24 -17.24 -14.25
N PRO A 173 -14.10 -17.04 -13.24
CA PRO A 173 -14.87 -15.81 -13.08
C PRO A 173 -13.96 -14.57 -12.96
N GLU A 174 -14.48 -13.41 -13.35
CA GLU A 174 -13.73 -12.15 -13.39
C GLU A 174 -13.14 -11.73 -12.02
N PRO A 175 -13.89 -11.77 -10.90
CA PRO A 175 -13.33 -11.45 -9.59
C PRO A 175 -12.14 -12.33 -9.21
N TRP A 176 -12.22 -13.64 -9.53
CA TRP A 176 -11.12 -14.57 -9.31
C TRP A 176 -9.89 -14.21 -10.15
N ARG A 177 -10.07 -13.93 -11.45
CA ARG A 177 -8.97 -13.55 -12.35
C ARG A 177 -8.29 -12.26 -11.91
N ARG A 178 -9.06 -11.29 -11.44
CA ARG A 178 -8.54 -10.01 -10.93
C ARG A 178 -7.71 -10.19 -9.67
N GLY A 179 -8.22 -10.92 -8.68
CA GLY A 179 -7.45 -11.22 -7.48
C GLY A 179 -6.17 -11.99 -7.79
N TYR A 180 -6.22 -12.92 -8.76
CA TYR A 180 -5.04 -13.68 -9.20
C TYR A 180 -4.01 -12.79 -9.89
N PHE A 181 -4.45 -11.85 -10.74
CA PHE A 181 -3.59 -10.83 -11.34
C PHE A 181 -2.91 -9.95 -10.27
N GLU A 182 -3.70 -9.39 -9.34
CA GLU A 182 -3.20 -8.56 -8.24
C GLU A 182 -2.17 -9.32 -7.38
N THR A 183 -2.45 -10.58 -7.07
CA THR A 183 -1.54 -11.44 -6.30
C THR A 183 -0.24 -11.70 -7.07
N LEU A 184 -0.30 -12.03 -8.36
CA LEU A 184 0.90 -12.27 -9.16
C LEU A 184 1.72 -10.99 -9.37
N LEU A 185 1.08 -9.85 -9.62
CA LEU A 185 1.77 -8.58 -9.76
C LEU A 185 2.45 -8.16 -8.45
N LEU A 186 1.76 -8.34 -7.32
CA LEU A 186 2.36 -8.10 -6.00
C LEU A 186 3.49 -9.09 -5.70
N TYR A 187 3.34 -10.35 -6.10
CA TYR A 187 4.39 -11.36 -5.97
C TYR A 187 5.62 -11.02 -6.81
N ALA A 188 5.44 -10.50 -8.03
CA ALA A 188 6.52 -9.98 -8.86
C ALA A 188 7.25 -8.84 -8.14
N LYS A 189 6.52 -7.80 -7.69
CA LYS A 189 7.09 -6.68 -6.91
C LYS A 189 7.81 -7.14 -5.63
N ALA A 190 7.26 -8.12 -4.91
CA ALA A 190 7.91 -8.70 -3.74
C ALA A 190 9.20 -9.45 -4.12
N SER A 191 9.21 -10.15 -5.26
CA SER A 191 10.41 -10.84 -5.76
C SER A 191 11.54 -9.87 -6.14
N GLU A 192 11.22 -8.66 -6.63
CA GLU A 192 12.21 -7.61 -6.91
C GLU A 192 12.95 -7.19 -5.64
N GLN A 193 12.22 -7.03 -4.53
CA GLN A 193 12.78 -6.65 -3.23
C GLN A 193 13.60 -7.80 -2.61
N MET A 194 13.25 -9.03 -2.95
CA MET A 194 13.89 -10.26 -2.46
C MET A 194 15.05 -10.75 -3.36
N GLU A 195 15.36 -10.03 -4.42
CA GLU A 195 16.41 -10.42 -5.36
C GLU A 195 17.80 -10.36 -4.71
N GLY A 196 18.60 -11.40 -4.93
CA GLY A 196 19.94 -11.51 -4.34
C GLY A 196 19.95 -11.82 -2.84
N TRP A 197 18.80 -12.06 -2.21
CA TRP A 197 18.74 -12.48 -0.81
C TRP A 197 19.35 -13.86 -0.62
N VAL A 198 19.97 -14.04 0.55
CA VAL A 198 20.65 -15.29 0.90
C VAL A 198 20.04 -15.91 2.15
N LEU A 199 20.00 -17.23 2.15
CA LEU A 199 19.65 -18.07 3.28
C LEU A 199 20.91 -18.54 3.99
N ASP A 200 21.02 -18.19 5.27
CA ASP A 200 22.04 -18.75 6.16
C ASP A 200 21.70 -20.22 6.47
N LYS A 201 22.55 -21.16 6.05
CA LYS A 201 22.35 -22.61 6.28
C LYS A 201 22.34 -22.97 7.76
N THR A 202 23.09 -22.25 8.59
CA THR A 202 23.29 -22.60 10.00
C THR A 202 22.05 -22.29 10.84
N ARG A 203 21.36 -21.19 10.51
CA ARG A 203 20.24 -20.65 11.28
C ARG A 203 18.90 -20.75 10.55
N GLY A 204 18.91 -20.98 9.23
CA GLY A 204 17.71 -21.01 8.39
C GLY A 204 17.05 -19.64 8.28
N ILE A 205 17.85 -18.57 8.21
CA ILE A 205 17.35 -17.18 8.24
C ILE A 205 17.80 -16.46 6.99
N LEU A 206 16.90 -15.65 6.45
CA LEU A 206 17.14 -14.87 5.26
C LEU A 206 17.76 -13.53 5.61
N PHE A 207 18.78 -13.15 4.86
CA PHE A 207 19.48 -11.87 5.00
C PHE A 207 19.59 -11.19 3.64
N PRO A 208 19.46 -9.84 3.60
CA PRO A 208 19.73 -9.08 2.38
C PRO A 208 21.23 -9.15 2.05
N PRO A 209 21.61 -9.10 0.76
CA PRO A 209 23.01 -9.23 0.36
C PRO A 209 23.91 -8.12 0.93
N GLU A 210 23.36 -6.93 1.19
CA GLU A 210 24.11 -5.77 1.68
C GLU A 210 24.72 -5.95 3.08
N VAL A 211 24.18 -6.86 3.89
CA VAL A 211 24.64 -7.10 5.28
C VAL A 211 25.54 -8.34 5.40
N VAL A 212 25.64 -9.15 4.36
CA VAL A 212 26.39 -10.41 4.38
C VAL A 212 27.89 -10.10 4.37
N ILE A 213 28.62 -10.70 5.31
CA ILE A 213 30.07 -10.50 5.44
C ILE A 213 30.77 -11.48 4.50
N GLY A 214 31.50 -10.99 3.51
CA GLY A 214 32.24 -11.87 2.62
C GLY A 214 33.20 -11.16 1.67
N PRO A 215 33.99 -11.91 0.87
CA PRO A 215 34.86 -11.34 -0.14
C PRO A 215 34.09 -10.48 -1.17
N SER A 216 32.83 -10.84 -1.47
CA SER A 216 31.99 -10.08 -2.41
C SER A 216 31.49 -8.76 -1.81
N ASN A 217 31.47 -8.64 -0.47
CA ASN A 217 31.04 -7.46 0.26
C ASN A 217 31.98 -7.19 1.45
N PRO A 218 33.15 -6.56 1.22
CA PRO A 218 34.16 -6.37 2.26
C PRO A 218 33.75 -5.32 3.32
N GLN A 219 32.78 -4.45 3.02
CA GLN A 219 32.25 -3.43 3.91
C GLN A 219 30.72 -3.54 4.00
N PRO A 220 30.20 -4.55 4.73
CA PRO A 220 28.78 -4.77 4.84
C PRO A 220 28.10 -3.64 5.63
N ARG A 221 26.86 -3.35 5.27
CA ARG A 221 26.04 -2.39 6.03
C ARG A 221 25.76 -2.94 7.43
N PRO A 222 25.78 -2.08 8.47
CA PRO A 222 25.47 -2.51 9.82
C PRO A 222 24.02 -3.00 9.91
N ILE A 223 23.83 -4.11 10.61
CA ILE A 223 22.49 -4.64 10.89
C ILE A 223 21.70 -3.70 11.82
N PRO A 224 20.37 -3.60 11.64
CA PRO A 224 19.54 -2.78 12.52
C PRO A 224 19.58 -3.32 13.96
N PRO A 225 19.43 -2.43 14.97
CA PRO A 225 19.50 -2.82 16.37
C PRO A 225 18.40 -3.84 16.72
N GLY A 226 18.80 -4.96 17.34
CA GLY A 226 17.90 -6.07 17.69
C GLY A 226 17.81 -7.18 16.64
N ALA A 227 18.37 -7.01 15.43
CA ALA A 227 18.49 -8.08 14.46
C ALA A 227 19.61 -9.08 14.83
N LYS A 228 19.52 -10.29 14.27
CA LYS A 228 20.53 -11.34 14.47
C LYS A 228 21.83 -10.96 13.75
N SER A 229 22.96 -11.44 14.29
CA SER A 229 24.30 -11.18 13.73
C SER A 229 24.39 -11.59 12.26
N ALA A 230 25.00 -10.73 11.44
CA ALA A 230 25.19 -10.95 10.01
C ALA A 230 25.88 -12.28 9.71
N PRO A 231 25.42 -13.06 8.72
CA PRO A 231 26.04 -14.31 8.33
C PRO A 231 27.30 -14.06 7.51
N ARG A 232 28.14 -15.10 7.43
CA ARG A 232 29.27 -15.12 6.51
C ARG A 232 28.81 -15.66 5.15
N GLU A 233 29.40 -15.15 4.07
CA GLU A 233 29.08 -15.56 2.70
C GLU A 233 29.30 -17.08 2.48
N GLU A 234 30.31 -17.67 3.13
CA GLU A 234 30.60 -19.12 3.06
C GLU A 234 29.46 -20.02 3.55
N ASP A 235 28.66 -19.52 4.49
CA ASP A 235 27.54 -20.24 5.12
C ASP A 235 26.20 -19.97 4.42
N CYS A 236 26.20 -19.17 3.36
CA CYS A 236 25.00 -18.70 2.68
C CYS A 236 24.69 -19.50 1.40
N VAL A 237 23.41 -19.60 1.06
CA VAL A 237 22.89 -20.09 -0.23
C VAL A 237 21.93 -19.05 -0.79
N PRO A 238 21.74 -18.93 -2.11
CA PRO A 238 20.59 -18.20 -2.64
C PRO A 238 19.29 -18.65 -1.96
N ALA A 239 18.42 -17.70 -1.63
CA ALA A 239 17.19 -17.94 -0.87
C ALA A 239 16.21 -18.94 -1.52
N GLY A 240 16.36 -19.23 -2.81
CA GLY A 240 15.52 -20.18 -3.54
C GLY A 240 14.14 -19.62 -3.92
N PHE A 241 13.96 -18.30 -3.87
CA PHE A 241 12.80 -17.63 -4.46
C PHE A 241 12.97 -17.52 -5.99
N PRO A 242 11.87 -17.54 -6.76
CA PRO A 242 11.95 -17.34 -8.20
C PRO A 242 12.49 -15.94 -8.51
N THR A 243 13.15 -15.82 -9.66
CA THR A 243 13.65 -14.53 -10.13
C THR A 243 12.48 -13.64 -10.58
N PRO A 244 12.59 -12.30 -10.49
CA PRO A 244 11.53 -11.41 -10.96
C PRO A 244 11.18 -11.63 -12.43
N ASP A 245 12.19 -11.87 -13.26
CA ASP A 245 12.04 -12.26 -14.68
C ASP A 245 11.07 -13.43 -14.86
N GLU A 246 11.28 -14.53 -14.13
CA GLU A 246 10.43 -15.72 -14.22
C GLU A 246 8.98 -15.41 -13.83
N VAL A 247 8.78 -14.57 -12.80
CA VAL A 247 7.44 -14.21 -12.33
C VAL A 247 6.74 -13.28 -13.32
N TYR A 248 7.44 -12.27 -13.87
CA TYR A 248 6.88 -11.36 -14.86
C TYR A 248 6.57 -12.08 -16.18
N LEU A 249 7.47 -12.95 -16.65
CA LEU A 249 7.22 -13.75 -17.84
C LEU A 249 6.04 -14.71 -17.63
N LYS A 250 5.90 -15.30 -16.44
CA LYS A 250 4.71 -16.08 -16.07
C LYS A 250 3.44 -15.22 -16.11
N LEU A 251 3.48 -14.00 -15.58
CA LEU A 251 2.36 -13.07 -15.56
C LEU A 251 1.93 -12.68 -16.98
N LEU A 252 2.88 -12.33 -17.86
CA LEU A 252 2.62 -11.93 -19.25
C LEU A 252 2.14 -13.08 -20.14
N SER A 253 2.59 -14.31 -19.87
CA SER A 253 2.22 -15.50 -20.65
C SER A 253 0.96 -16.21 -20.17
N THR A 254 0.38 -15.80 -19.05
CA THR A 254 -0.87 -16.38 -18.53
C THR A 254 -2.05 -15.89 -19.36
N GLU A 255 -2.86 -16.83 -19.86
CA GLU A 255 -4.02 -16.54 -20.69
C GLU A 255 -5.26 -16.26 -19.85
N GLY A 256 -6.03 -15.23 -20.25
CA GLY A 256 -7.30 -14.88 -19.60
C GLY A 256 -7.27 -13.54 -18.84
N PHE A 257 -6.17 -12.79 -18.86
CA PHE A 257 -6.15 -11.41 -18.37
C PHE A 257 -6.77 -10.42 -19.35
N THR A 258 -7.26 -9.29 -18.83
CA THR A 258 -7.70 -8.16 -19.66
C THR A 258 -6.50 -7.48 -20.30
N THR A 259 -6.71 -6.74 -21.40
CA THR A 259 -5.62 -6.00 -22.05
C THR A 259 -5.01 -4.95 -21.11
N ARG A 260 -5.82 -4.28 -20.28
CA ARG A 260 -5.35 -3.37 -19.22
C ARG A 260 -4.37 -4.04 -18.28
N GLN A 261 -4.70 -5.24 -17.81
CA GLN A 261 -3.88 -6.04 -16.89
C GLN A 261 -2.57 -6.50 -17.55
N ARG A 262 -2.65 -7.02 -18.79
CA ARG A 262 -1.44 -7.41 -19.56
C ARG A 262 -0.50 -6.22 -19.77
N MET A 263 -1.06 -5.08 -20.16
CA MET A 263 -0.31 -3.84 -20.35
C MET A 263 0.33 -3.35 -19.03
N GLU A 264 -0.41 -3.37 -17.92
CA GLU A 264 0.12 -2.98 -16.61
C GLU A 264 1.28 -3.87 -16.17
N ALA A 265 1.15 -5.19 -16.37
CA ALA A 265 2.23 -6.14 -16.12
C ALA A 265 3.46 -5.86 -16.99
N ALA A 266 3.26 -5.53 -18.27
CA ALA A 266 4.35 -5.20 -19.18
C ALA A 266 5.06 -3.91 -18.76
N LEU A 267 4.32 -2.86 -18.40
CA LEU A 267 4.88 -1.60 -17.90
C LEU A 267 5.64 -1.79 -16.58
N ALA A 268 5.13 -2.62 -15.67
CA ALA A 268 5.82 -2.97 -14.43
C ALA A 268 7.14 -3.72 -14.72
N TYR A 269 7.10 -4.72 -15.61
CA TYR A 269 8.29 -5.47 -16.01
C TYR A 269 9.33 -4.59 -16.70
N ALA A 270 8.91 -3.73 -17.62
CA ALA A 270 9.79 -2.78 -18.32
C ALA A 270 10.46 -1.81 -17.34
N SER A 271 9.72 -1.29 -16.36
CA SER A 271 10.29 -0.37 -15.36
C SER A 271 11.29 -1.06 -14.44
N TRP A 272 11.09 -2.33 -14.09
CA TRP A 272 12.08 -3.13 -13.37
C TRP A 272 13.34 -3.40 -14.22
N LEU A 273 13.18 -3.74 -15.51
CA LEU A 273 14.31 -3.89 -16.44
C LEU A 273 15.11 -2.58 -16.58
N GLU A 274 14.42 -1.44 -16.64
CA GLU A 274 15.04 -0.12 -16.64
C GLU A 274 15.83 0.14 -15.35
N TYR A 275 15.26 -0.21 -14.19
CA TYR A 275 15.94 -0.12 -12.90
C TYR A 275 17.22 -0.96 -12.87
N LYS A 276 17.20 -2.14 -13.51
CA LYS A 276 18.37 -3.02 -13.69
C LYS A 276 19.36 -2.54 -14.76
N GLN A 277 19.10 -1.41 -15.40
CA GLN A 277 19.92 -0.84 -16.48
C GLN A 277 19.98 -1.73 -17.73
N LEU A 278 18.95 -2.56 -17.95
CA LEU A 278 18.79 -3.40 -19.14
C LEU A 278 17.91 -2.68 -20.17
N PHE A 279 18.43 -1.59 -20.75
CA PHE A 279 17.66 -0.70 -21.61
C PHE A 279 17.15 -1.35 -22.91
N GLY A 280 17.93 -2.25 -23.52
CA GLY A 280 17.51 -2.95 -24.74
C GLY A 280 16.22 -3.77 -24.54
N PRO A 281 16.22 -4.75 -23.61
CA PRO A 281 15.02 -5.50 -23.26
C PRO A 281 13.87 -4.60 -22.75
N ALA A 282 14.16 -3.60 -21.91
CA ALA A 282 13.15 -2.67 -21.41
C ALA A 282 12.41 -1.96 -22.56
N GLY A 283 13.14 -1.47 -23.57
CA GLY A 283 12.57 -0.83 -24.75
C GLY A 283 11.62 -1.75 -25.52
N ILE A 284 11.99 -3.02 -25.70
CA ILE A 284 11.13 -4.02 -26.37
C ILE A 284 9.82 -4.21 -25.59
N ILE A 285 9.89 -4.35 -24.26
CA ILE A 285 8.69 -4.54 -23.44
C ILE A 285 7.80 -3.28 -23.42
N TYR A 286 8.38 -2.07 -23.47
CA TYR A 286 7.59 -0.84 -23.63
C TYR A 286 6.88 -0.79 -24.99
N GLU A 287 7.55 -1.20 -26.08
CA GLU A 287 6.94 -1.31 -27.40
C GLU A 287 5.84 -2.38 -27.42
N ASP A 288 6.06 -3.53 -26.78
CA ASP A 288 5.05 -4.57 -26.61
C ASP A 288 3.83 -4.07 -25.83
N ALA A 289 4.02 -3.26 -24.79
CA ALA A 289 2.92 -2.65 -24.05
C ALA A 289 2.07 -1.71 -24.93
N VAL A 290 2.70 -0.95 -25.83
CA VAL A 290 1.99 -0.12 -26.82
C VAL A 290 1.25 -1.00 -27.83
N ASN A 291 1.88 -2.08 -28.31
CA ASN A 291 1.24 -3.02 -29.23
C ASN A 291 -0.01 -3.67 -28.61
N MET A 292 0.06 -4.08 -27.32
CA MET A 292 -1.09 -4.59 -26.58
C MET A 292 -2.22 -3.56 -26.51
N ALA A 293 -1.92 -2.28 -26.27
CA ALA A 293 -2.93 -1.22 -26.24
C ALA A 293 -3.57 -0.96 -27.63
N ILE A 294 -2.85 -1.24 -28.72
CA ILE A 294 -3.36 -1.12 -30.08
C ILE A 294 -4.31 -2.29 -30.41
N GLU A 295 -4.05 -3.51 -29.92
CA GLU A 295 -4.89 -4.70 -30.17
C GLU A 295 -6.38 -4.44 -29.96
N ASP A 296 -6.73 -3.75 -28.86
CA ASP A 296 -8.13 -3.44 -28.50
C ASP A 296 -8.79 -2.43 -29.45
N THR A 297 -7.97 -1.55 -30.06
CA THR A 297 -8.44 -0.45 -30.92
C THR A 297 -8.44 -0.83 -32.40
N TYR A 298 -7.69 -1.86 -32.79
CA TYR A 298 -7.55 -2.27 -34.17
C TYR A 298 -8.88 -2.82 -34.72
N ARG A 299 -9.41 -2.16 -35.75
CA ARG A 299 -10.56 -2.64 -36.53
C ARG A 299 -10.16 -2.80 -37.99
N PRO A 300 -10.37 -3.97 -38.61
CA PRO A 300 -10.00 -4.17 -40.00
C PRO A 300 -10.75 -3.17 -40.89
N GLY A 301 -9.98 -2.37 -41.65
CA GLY A 301 -10.50 -1.34 -42.57
C GLY A 301 -10.44 0.10 -42.06
N MET A 302 -10.04 0.35 -40.80
CA MET A 302 -9.74 1.71 -40.32
C MET A 302 -8.27 2.08 -40.55
N PRO A 303 -7.94 3.37 -40.77
CA PRO A 303 -6.56 3.83 -40.83
C PRO A 303 -5.85 3.55 -39.49
N MET A 304 -4.56 3.23 -39.58
CA MET A 304 -3.75 2.92 -38.40
C MET A 304 -3.66 4.16 -37.50
N LEU A 305 -4.01 3.99 -36.21
CA LEU A 305 -4.05 5.08 -35.24
C LEU A 305 -2.65 5.62 -34.91
N ILE A 306 -1.63 4.78 -35.01
CA ILE A 306 -0.23 5.13 -34.79
C ILE A 306 0.59 4.75 -36.01
N ASP A 307 1.55 5.59 -36.39
CA ASP A 307 2.59 5.19 -37.34
C ASP A 307 3.64 4.32 -36.62
N PRO A 308 3.85 3.05 -37.02
CA PRO A 308 4.72 2.11 -36.31
C PRO A 308 6.19 2.54 -36.26
N ASN A 309 6.63 3.38 -37.20
CA ASN A 309 8.03 3.82 -37.23
C ASN A 309 8.27 5.06 -36.35
N THR A 310 7.27 5.94 -36.25
CA THR A 310 7.43 7.24 -35.57
C THR A 310 6.76 7.30 -34.20
N GLY A 311 5.83 6.40 -33.91
CA GLY A 311 5.06 6.39 -32.66
C GLY A 311 4.07 7.56 -32.55
N ILE A 312 3.81 8.28 -33.66
CA ILE A 312 2.95 9.47 -33.68
C ILE A 312 1.49 9.06 -33.86
N ILE A 313 0.62 9.64 -33.04
CA ILE A 313 -0.84 9.44 -33.12
C ILE A 313 -1.43 10.23 -34.28
N ASN A 314 -2.19 9.56 -35.14
CA ASN A 314 -2.92 10.15 -36.26
C ASN A 314 -4.30 10.68 -35.81
N GLU A 315 -4.48 11.99 -35.81
CA GLU A 315 -5.75 12.65 -35.40
C GLU A 315 -6.96 12.22 -36.27
N VAL A 316 -6.71 11.84 -37.52
CA VAL A 316 -7.76 11.44 -38.48
C VAL A 316 -8.31 10.04 -38.17
N ALA A 317 -7.54 9.19 -37.51
CA ALA A 317 -7.88 7.78 -37.28
C ALA A 317 -8.84 7.55 -36.10
N GLY A 318 -9.06 8.56 -35.26
CA GLY A 318 -9.96 8.50 -34.12
C GLY A 318 -9.31 8.99 -32.83
N LYS A 319 -10.06 8.93 -31.72
CA LYS A 319 -9.54 9.30 -30.40
C LYS A 319 -8.82 8.09 -29.77
N PRO A 320 -7.64 8.28 -29.18
CA PRO A 320 -6.91 7.18 -28.55
C PRO A 320 -7.57 6.70 -27.26
N SER A 321 -7.37 5.42 -26.94
CA SER A 321 -7.80 4.81 -25.69
C SER A 321 -6.94 5.26 -24.50
N ALA A 322 -7.43 5.11 -23.28
CA ALA A 322 -6.66 5.43 -22.07
C ALA A 322 -5.40 4.56 -21.96
N ASN A 323 -5.52 3.26 -22.28
CA ASN A 323 -4.39 2.32 -22.33
C ASN A 323 -3.29 2.81 -23.28
N LEU A 324 -3.70 3.33 -24.44
CA LEU A 324 -2.76 3.82 -25.44
C LEU A 324 -2.04 5.08 -24.97
N LEU A 325 -2.76 6.01 -24.35
CA LEU A 325 -2.16 7.22 -23.80
C LEU A 325 -1.16 6.89 -22.68
N GLU A 326 -1.48 5.95 -21.79
CA GLU A 326 -0.60 5.53 -20.68
C GLU A 326 0.67 4.82 -21.18
N SER A 327 0.52 3.82 -22.05
CA SER A 327 1.65 3.06 -22.61
C SER A 327 2.56 3.91 -23.49
N LEU A 328 2.02 4.77 -24.35
CA LEU A 328 2.83 5.72 -25.14
C LEU A 328 3.52 6.75 -24.25
N THR A 329 2.88 7.22 -23.18
CA THR A 329 3.53 8.14 -22.24
C THR A 329 4.73 7.47 -21.59
N ALA A 330 4.59 6.21 -21.15
CA ALA A 330 5.70 5.44 -20.56
C ALA A 330 6.83 5.17 -21.58
N LEU A 331 6.49 4.82 -22.82
CA LEU A 331 7.50 4.65 -23.88
C LEU A 331 8.22 5.96 -24.21
N ALA A 332 7.48 7.08 -24.28
CA ALA A 332 8.06 8.39 -24.57
C ALA A 332 9.00 8.86 -23.46
N THR A 333 8.63 8.66 -22.18
CA THR A 333 9.50 9.00 -21.04
C THR A 333 10.73 8.10 -21.01
N PHE A 334 10.60 6.81 -21.32
CA PHE A 334 11.74 5.90 -21.47
C PHE A 334 12.72 6.39 -22.56
N LYS A 335 12.22 6.72 -23.76
CA LYS A 335 13.04 7.25 -24.88
C LYS A 335 13.70 8.58 -24.54
N ALA A 336 13.01 9.45 -23.81
CA ALA A 336 13.55 10.74 -23.36
C ALA A 336 14.73 10.59 -22.38
N ARG A 337 14.75 9.52 -21.57
CA ARG A 337 15.79 9.28 -20.55
C ARG A 337 17.04 8.59 -21.11
N HIS A 338 16.88 7.69 -22.08
CA HIS A 338 17.93 6.74 -22.49
C HIS A 338 18.31 6.82 -23.98
N GLU A 339 18.51 8.04 -24.50
CA GLU A 339 19.28 8.35 -25.73
C GLU A 339 18.53 8.64 -27.04
N ASP A 340 17.19 8.59 -27.11
CA ASP A 340 16.44 9.08 -28.29
C ASP A 340 15.48 10.22 -27.95
N ILE A 341 16.09 11.30 -27.47
CA ILE A 341 15.41 12.56 -27.15
C ILE A 341 14.71 13.13 -28.41
N SER A 342 15.30 12.90 -29.59
CA SER A 342 14.78 13.35 -30.88
C SER A 342 13.45 12.70 -31.26
N SER A 343 13.24 11.40 -30.98
CA SER A 343 11.96 10.74 -31.24
C SER A 343 10.96 10.92 -30.09
N ALA A 344 11.43 11.15 -28.86
CA ALA A 344 10.54 11.37 -27.72
C ALA A 344 9.70 12.65 -27.85
N LEU A 345 10.31 13.77 -28.29
CA LEU A 345 9.61 15.06 -28.43
C LEU A 345 8.37 15.00 -29.34
N PRO A 346 8.45 14.53 -30.60
CA PRO A 346 7.27 14.45 -31.47
C PRO A 346 6.19 13.51 -30.92
N ILE A 347 6.57 12.42 -30.24
CA ILE A 347 5.61 11.52 -29.56
C ILE A 347 4.87 12.28 -28.46
N MET A 348 5.58 12.99 -27.57
CA MET A 348 4.96 13.76 -26.49
C MET A 348 4.06 14.90 -27.00
N ILE A 349 4.47 15.58 -28.07
CA ILE A 349 3.63 16.60 -28.72
C ILE A 349 2.35 15.96 -29.30
N SER A 350 2.47 14.78 -29.90
CA SER A 350 1.30 14.05 -30.43
C SER A 350 0.34 13.62 -29.31
N LEU A 351 0.87 13.17 -28.16
CA LEU A 351 0.10 12.86 -26.96
C LEU A 351 -0.62 14.10 -26.41
N LEU A 352 0.06 15.25 -26.34
CA LEU A 352 -0.54 16.50 -25.87
C LEU A 352 -1.71 16.93 -26.78
N LYS A 353 -1.53 16.86 -28.10
CA LYS A 353 -2.60 17.14 -29.06
C LYS A 353 -3.77 16.17 -28.90
N ALA A 354 -3.48 14.89 -28.74
CA ALA A 354 -4.48 13.86 -28.58
C ALA A 354 -5.30 14.08 -27.29
N ARG A 355 -4.65 14.39 -26.16
CA ARG A 355 -5.33 14.72 -24.89
C ARG A 355 -6.20 15.97 -24.99
N ARG A 356 -5.72 17.03 -25.65
CA ARG A 356 -6.50 18.24 -25.91
C ARG A 356 -7.74 18.00 -26.80
N SER A 357 -7.73 16.94 -27.62
CA SER A 357 -8.86 16.54 -28.48
C SER A 357 -9.91 15.66 -27.77
N LEU A 358 -9.64 15.24 -26.52
CA LEU A 358 -10.55 14.43 -25.73
C LEU A 358 -11.88 15.16 -25.48
N PRO A 359 -12.99 14.42 -25.35
CA PRO A 359 -14.27 15.04 -25.06
C PRO A 359 -14.20 15.71 -23.68
N THR A 360 -14.46 17.02 -23.62
CA THR A 360 -14.73 17.71 -22.36
C THR A 360 -16.07 17.24 -21.83
N THR A 361 -16.18 16.92 -20.54
CA THR A 361 -17.48 16.68 -19.89
C THR A 361 -18.40 17.88 -20.17
N ALA A 362 -19.36 17.75 -21.09
CA ALA A 362 -20.59 18.51 -20.94
C ALA A 362 -21.16 18.03 -19.61
N THR A 363 -21.40 18.93 -18.66
CA THR A 363 -21.87 18.65 -17.31
C THR A 363 -23.23 17.92 -17.34
N LYS A 364 -23.23 16.63 -17.69
CA LYS A 364 -24.23 15.71 -17.21
C LYS A 364 -23.81 15.47 -15.78
N ARG A 365 -24.52 16.15 -14.88
CA ARG A 365 -24.78 15.60 -13.56
C ARG A 365 -25.41 14.24 -13.83
N ASP A 366 -24.58 13.21 -13.99
CA ASP A 366 -25.03 11.89 -13.67
C ASP A 366 -25.36 11.96 -12.20
N THR A 367 -26.65 12.14 -11.95
CA THR A 367 -27.30 11.69 -10.73
C THR A 367 -26.96 10.22 -10.60
N PHE A 368 -25.76 9.92 -10.10
CA PHE A 368 -25.58 8.80 -9.23
C PHE A 368 -26.60 9.03 -8.11
N VAL A 369 -27.72 8.33 -8.24
CA VAL A 369 -28.56 8.01 -7.11
C VAL A 369 -27.67 7.15 -6.23
N ALA A 370 -26.83 7.79 -5.42
CA ALA A 370 -26.35 7.22 -4.19
C ALA A 370 -27.61 7.01 -3.36
N GLY A 371 -28.23 5.84 -3.54
CA GLY A 371 -29.34 5.37 -2.75
C GLY A 371 -28.86 5.04 -1.34
N ASP A 372 -28.36 6.04 -0.62
CA ASP A 372 -28.04 5.93 0.80
C ASP A 372 -29.13 6.65 1.58
N SER A 373 -30.32 6.04 1.56
CA SER A 373 -31.29 6.26 2.64
C SER A 373 -30.71 5.64 3.90
N THR A 374 -29.90 6.42 4.63
CA THR A 374 -29.26 5.99 5.86
C THR A 374 -30.29 5.86 6.98
N ASN A 375 -31.04 4.77 6.98
CA ASN A 375 -31.64 4.25 8.20
C ASN A 375 -30.50 3.75 9.08
N LEU A 376 -30.47 4.14 10.36
CA LEU A 376 -29.44 3.70 11.32
C LEU A 376 -29.29 2.17 11.35
N GLY A 377 -30.38 1.44 11.10
CA GLY A 377 -30.40 -0.02 10.94
C GLY A 377 -29.65 -0.53 9.71
N GLY A 378 -29.63 0.21 8.60
CA GLY A 378 -28.85 -0.12 7.41
C GLY A 378 -27.35 0.01 7.61
N LYS A 379 -26.90 0.98 8.43
CA LYS A 379 -25.48 1.10 8.83
C LYS A 379 -25.03 -0.04 9.73
N ILE A 380 -25.90 -0.51 10.63
CA ILE A 380 -25.62 -1.67 11.49
C ILE A 380 -25.66 -2.97 10.68
N LEU A 381 -26.58 -3.11 9.72
CA LEU A 381 -26.63 -4.26 8.84
C LEU A 381 -25.43 -4.32 7.88
N GLY A 382 -24.97 -3.18 7.37
CA GLY A 382 -23.74 -3.06 6.58
C GLY A 382 -22.44 -3.23 7.39
N LEU A 383 -22.51 -3.27 8.73
CA LEU A 383 -21.42 -3.70 9.61
C LEU A 383 -21.38 -5.22 9.81
N ILE A 384 -22.48 -5.92 9.49
CA ILE A 384 -22.65 -7.36 9.71
C ILE A 384 -22.57 -8.14 8.38
N GLN A 385 -22.96 -7.52 7.27
CA GLN A 385 -22.82 -8.12 5.94
C GLN A 385 -21.40 -7.94 5.40
N PRO A 386 -20.80 -8.98 4.81
CA PRO A 386 -19.50 -8.85 4.16
C PRO A 386 -19.60 -7.85 3.01
N PRO A 387 -18.62 -6.95 2.84
CA PRO A 387 -18.64 -5.98 1.75
C PRO A 387 -18.56 -6.74 0.41
N PRO A 388 -19.36 -6.37 -0.61
CA PRO A 388 -19.22 -6.96 -1.92
C PRO A 388 -17.83 -6.62 -2.51
N TYR A 389 -17.23 -7.57 -3.22
CA TYR A 389 -16.01 -7.31 -3.99
C TYR A 389 -16.26 -6.14 -4.96
N PRO A 390 -15.34 -5.16 -5.08
CA PRO A 390 -15.56 -3.97 -5.89
C PRO A 390 -15.82 -4.35 -7.36
N PRO A 391 -16.62 -3.54 -8.08
CA PRO A 391 -16.81 -3.74 -9.52
C PRO A 391 -15.45 -3.66 -10.24
N PRO A 392 -15.31 -4.33 -11.40
CA PRO A 392 -14.10 -4.24 -12.20
C PRO A 392 -13.76 -2.77 -12.51
N PRO A 393 -12.47 -2.39 -12.47
CA PRO A 393 -12.05 -1.09 -12.98
C PRO A 393 -12.35 -1.02 -14.48
N ASP A 394 -12.37 0.19 -15.04
CA ASP A 394 -12.52 0.37 -16.47
C ASP A 394 -11.35 -0.31 -17.22
N ASP A 395 -11.67 -1.05 -18.27
CA ASP A 395 -10.68 -1.76 -19.11
C ASP A 395 -9.79 -0.78 -19.90
N GLY A 396 -10.09 0.52 -19.89
CA GLY A 396 -9.26 1.57 -20.47
C GLY A 396 -9.21 1.55 -22.01
N ALA A 397 -10.05 0.73 -22.64
CA ALA A 397 -10.19 0.63 -24.09
C ALA A 397 -10.96 1.82 -24.70
N ALA A 398 -11.80 2.49 -23.90
CA ALA A 398 -12.49 3.71 -24.30
C ALA A 398 -11.56 4.95 -24.21
N PRO A 399 -11.80 5.99 -25.03
CA PRO A 399 -11.10 7.25 -24.87
C PRO A 399 -11.48 7.90 -23.53
N PRO A 400 -10.51 8.37 -22.73
CA PRO A 400 -10.80 9.01 -21.47
C PRO A 400 -11.52 10.35 -21.68
N VAL A 401 -12.24 10.78 -20.65
CA VAL A 401 -12.91 12.08 -20.63
C VAL A 401 -11.94 13.11 -20.07
N ARG A 402 -11.96 14.34 -20.59
CA ARG A 402 -11.04 15.41 -20.18
C ARG A 402 -11.40 15.96 -18.79
N ASP A 403 -11.14 15.13 -17.78
CA ASP A 403 -11.37 15.38 -16.36
C ASP A 403 -10.20 16.15 -15.73
N PRO A 404 -10.32 16.67 -14.50
CA PRO A 404 -9.23 17.39 -13.82
C PRO A 404 -7.93 16.58 -13.74
N ARG A 405 -8.02 15.25 -13.61
CA ARG A 405 -6.86 14.35 -13.69
C ARG A 405 -6.16 14.43 -15.04
N GLU A 406 -6.91 14.33 -16.14
CA GLU A 406 -6.35 14.45 -17.50
C GLU A 406 -5.69 15.82 -17.74
N LEU A 407 -6.24 16.89 -17.17
CA LEU A 407 -5.63 18.22 -17.24
C LEU A 407 -4.29 18.30 -16.50
N CYS A 408 -4.12 17.54 -15.42
CA CYS A 408 -2.84 17.44 -14.72
C CYS A 408 -1.85 16.51 -15.43
N GLU A 409 -2.34 15.47 -16.12
CA GLU A 409 -1.51 14.70 -17.04
C GLU A 409 -1.09 15.53 -18.28
N GLU A 410 -1.92 16.45 -18.77
CA GLU A 410 -1.53 17.47 -19.76
C GLU A 410 -0.41 18.37 -19.20
N ALA A 411 -0.52 18.83 -17.95
CA ALA A 411 0.53 19.61 -17.29
C ALA A 411 1.86 18.85 -17.17
N ALA A 412 1.81 17.55 -16.86
CA ALA A 412 2.99 16.68 -16.86
C ALA A 412 3.67 16.64 -18.24
N LEU A 413 2.89 16.51 -19.32
CA LEU A 413 3.42 16.54 -20.68
C LEU A 413 4.07 17.89 -21.01
N HIS A 414 3.49 19.01 -20.58
CA HIS A 414 4.11 20.33 -20.74
C HIS A 414 5.48 20.42 -20.04
N ILE A 415 5.57 19.87 -18.82
CA ILE A 415 6.83 19.84 -18.06
C ILE A 415 7.87 18.99 -18.80
N HIS A 416 7.53 17.77 -19.21
CA HIS A 416 8.46 16.89 -19.92
C HIS A 416 8.89 17.42 -21.29
N ILE A 417 7.97 18.02 -22.06
CA ILE A 417 8.32 18.72 -23.31
C ILE A 417 9.31 19.85 -23.01
N GLY A 418 9.07 20.64 -21.96
CA GLY A 418 9.97 21.71 -21.55
C GLY A 418 11.38 21.22 -21.19
N GLU A 419 11.49 20.13 -20.42
CA GLU A 419 12.76 19.48 -20.09
C GLU A 419 13.52 19.02 -21.35
N ILE A 420 12.81 18.32 -22.24
CA ILE A 420 13.39 17.83 -23.49
C ILE A 420 13.89 19.00 -24.34
N MET A 421 13.08 20.04 -24.54
CA MET A 421 13.46 21.22 -25.30
C MET A 421 14.64 21.97 -24.69
N TYR A 422 14.72 22.01 -23.36
CA TYR A 422 15.85 22.59 -22.64
C TYR A 422 17.13 21.78 -22.83
N ALA A 423 17.02 20.45 -22.84
CA ALA A 423 18.16 19.54 -23.01
C ALA A 423 18.68 19.46 -24.45
N LEU A 424 17.79 19.53 -25.45
CA LEU A 424 18.11 19.28 -26.86
C LEU A 424 19.14 20.27 -27.44
N GLN A 425 18.85 21.57 -27.39
CA GLN A 425 19.69 22.60 -28.01
C GLN A 425 19.77 23.87 -27.15
N PRO A 426 20.91 24.57 -27.11
CA PRO A 426 21.03 25.82 -26.35
C PRO A 426 20.04 26.92 -26.79
N SER A 427 19.65 26.93 -28.08
CA SER A 427 18.70 27.90 -28.64
C SER A 427 17.25 27.69 -28.19
N SER A 428 16.86 26.46 -27.83
CA SER A 428 15.51 26.12 -27.38
C SER A 428 15.35 26.16 -25.86
N ARG A 429 16.41 26.50 -25.11
CA ARG A 429 16.38 26.53 -23.63
C ARG A 429 15.37 27.51 -23.06
N GLU A 430 15.26 28.70 -23.63
CA GLU A 430 14.28 29.68 -23.16
C GLU A 430 12.85 29.20 -23.40
N GLU A 431 12.62 28.54 -24.54
CA GLU A 431 11.34 27.96 -24.89
C GLU A 431 11.00 26.78 -23.96
N GLY A 432 11.98 25.91 -23.65
CA GLY A 432 11.83 24.84 -22.68
C GLY A 432 11.40 25.34 -21.29
N VAL A 433 12.00 26.44 -20.81
CA VAL A 433 11.58 27.10 -19.56
C VAL A 433 10.15 27.62 -19.66
N ALA A 434 9.76 28.19 -20.79
CA ALA A 434 8.40 28.70 -20.99
C ALA A 434 7.35 27.57 -20.96
N TRP A 435 7.65 26.41 -21.56
CA TRP A 435 6.80 25.22 -21.51
C TRP A 435 6.63 24.68 -20.09
N THR A 436 7.72 24.56 -19.33
CA THR A 436 7.64 24.10 -17.93
C THR A 436 6.86 25.07 -17.06
N ARG A 437 7.02 26.39 -17.27
CA ARG A 437 6.22 27.40 -16.58
C ARG A 437 4.72 27.25 -16.86
N GLU A 438 4.33 27.03 -18.12
CA GLU A 438 2.93 26.79 -18.48
C GLU A 438 2.38 25.52 -17.82
N GLY A 439 3.17 24.44 -17.77
CA GLY A 439 2.80 23.22 -17.06
C GLY A 439 2.57 23.44 -15.56
N VAL A 440 3.45 24.19 -14.89
CA VAL A 440 3.28 24.57 -13.48
C VAL A 440 2.02 25.39 -13.27
N ASP A 441 1.77 26.40 -14.11
CA ASP A 441 0.58 27.26 -14.01
C ASP A 441 -0.72 26.43 -14.16
N ILE A 442 -0.76 25.46 -15.10
CA ILE A 442 -1.90 24.54 -15.26
C ILE A 442 -2.08 23.67 -14.01
N ALA A 443 -1.00 23.07 -13.48
CA ALA A 443 -1.05 22.21 -12.31
C ALA A 443 -1.53 22.97 -11.06
N GLU A 444 -1.03 24.18 -10.82
CA GLU A 444 -1.48 25.06 -9.72
C GLU A 444 -2.98 25.37 -9.85
N GLU A 445 -3.44 25.76 -11.05
CA GLU A 445 -4.86 26.11 -11.27
C GLU A 445 -5.79 24.92 -11.01
N GLN A 446 -5.44 23.73 -11.50
CA GLN A 446 -6.26 22.54 -11.29
C GLN A 446 -6.23 22.08 -9.83
N LEU A 447 -5.07 22.14 -9.16
CA LEU A 447 -4.96 21.79 -7.76
C LEU A 447 -5.80 22.74 -6.88
N HIS A 448 -5.85 24.03 -7.21
CA HIS A 448 -6.75 24.97 -6.55
C HIS A 448 -8.24 24.63 -6.76
N LYS A 449 -8.65 24.29 -7.99
CA LYS A 449 -10.05 23.86 -8.27
C LYS A 449 -10.41 22.58 -7.54
N LEU A 450 -9.48 21.63 -7.49
CA LEU A 450 -9.67 20.35 -6.80
C LEU A 450 -9.66 20.51 -5.28
N SER A 451 -8.86 21.40 -4.70
CA SER A 451 -8.83 21.65 -3.25
C SER A 451 -10.22 22.00 -2.69
N GLN A 452 -11.05 22.68 -3.49
CA GLN A 452 -12.43 23.04 -3.15
C GLN A 452 -13.40 21.86 -3.23
N ASN A 453 -13.07 20.79 -3.97
CA ASN A 453 -13.88 19.60 -4.16
C ASN A 453 -13.26 18.38 -3.45
N ALA A 454 -13.88 17.91 -2.36
CA ALA A 454 -13.30 16.87 -1.51
C ALA A 454 -13.26 15.44 -2.14
N SER A 455 -13.95 15.20 -3.26
CA SER A 455 -14.21 13.85 -3.75
C SER A 455 -13.15 13.24 -4.68
N ASP A 456 -12.29 14.04 -5.31
CA ASP A 456 -11.31 13.54 -6.28
C ASP A 456 -9.88 13.51 -5.70
N HIS A 457 -9.57 12.44 -4.96
CA HIS A 457 -8.25 12.24 -4.36
C HIS A 457 -7.17 11.88 -5.40
N ALA A 458 -7.55 11.12 -6.44
CA ALA A 458 -6.63 10.68 -7.47
C ALA A 458 -6.12 11.88 -8.28
N GLY A 459 -7.03 12.73 -8.78
CA GLY A 459 -6.66 13.96 -9.48
C GLY A 459 -5.77 14.87 -8.63
N LYS A 460 -6.10 15.06 -7.35
CA LYS A 460 -5.29 15.87 -6.42
C LYS A 460 -3.85 15.37 -6.32
N THR A 461 -3.68 14.05 -6.17
CA THR A 461 -2.36 13.44 -6.00
C THR A 461 -1.51 13.66 -7.24
N THR A 462 -2.06 13.36 -8.42
CA THR A 462 -1.38 13.58 -9.70
C THR A 462 -1.01 15.05 -9.92
N CYS A 463 -1.93 15.99 -9.69
CA CYS A 463 -1.66 17.42 -9.83
C CYS A 463 -0.54 17.89 -8.87
N ARG A 464 -0.50 17.32 -7.66
CA ARG A 464 0.50 17.65 -6.64
C ARG A 464 1.90 17.14 -7.02
N GLU A 465 1.98 15.92 -7.52
CA GLU A 465 3.22 15.33 -8.05
C GLU A 465 3.73 16.13 -9.26
N CYS A 466 2.83 16.51 -10.16
CA CYS A 466 3.17 17.36 -11.31
C CYS A 466 3.66 18.74 -10.87
N LEU A 467 3.00 19.36 -9.87
CA LEU A 467 3.39 20.67 -9.37
C LEU A 467 4.77 20.65 -8.69
N SER A 468 5.01 19.68 -7.80
CA SER A 468 6.30 19.53 -7.13
C SER A 468 7.43 19.30 -8.12
N THR A 469 7.27 18.33 -9.03
CA THR A 469 8.26 18.02 -10.08
C THR A 469 8.48 19.23 -11.01
N GLY A 470 7.41 19.90 -11.43
CA GLY A 470 7.49 21.07 -12.31
C GLY A 470 8.23 22.26 -11.70
N LEU A 471 8.00 22.54 -10.41
CA LEU A 471 8.69 23.62 -9.68
C LEU A 471 10.18 23.33 -9.52
N ASP A 472 10.54 22.09 -9.16
CA ASP A 472 11.94 21.68 -9.02
C ASP A 472 12.69 21.74 -10.36
N ASN A 473 12.03 21.30 -11.44
CA ASN A 473 12.57 21.38 -12.80
C ASN A 473 12.76 22.83 -13.25
N TRP A 474 11.75 23.68 -13.06
CA TRP A 474 11.84 25.09 -13.39
C TRP A 474 12.96 25.79 -12.63
N PHE A 475 13.07 25.53 -11.33
CA PHE A 475 14.14 26.07 -10.49
C PHE A 475 15.53 25.65 -10.98
N THR A 476 15.69 24.38 -11.35
CA THR A 476 16.95 23.83 -11.86
C THR A 476 17.36 24.47 -13.19
N MET A 477 16.44 24.52 -14.15
CA MET A 477 16.70 25.13 -15.46
C MET A 477 17.07 26.61 -15.37
N VAL A 478 16.32 27.39 -14.59
CA VAL A 478 16.59 28.82 -14.40
C VAL A 478 17.86 29.06 -13.60
N SER A 479 18.17 28.20 -12.61
CA SER A 479 19.43 28.26 -11.88
C SER A 479 20.64 28.04 -12.78
N ASN A 480 20.55 27.09 -13.70
CA ASN A 480 21.60 26.84 -14.69
C ASN A 480 21.78 28.03 -15.64
N LEU A 481 20.69 28.60 -16.14
CA LEU A 481 20.75 29.79 -17.02
C LEU A 481 21.33 31.01 -16.29
N ALA A 482 20.94 31.25 -15.03
CA ALA A 482 21.50 32.31 -14.21
C ALA A 482 23.00 32.11 -13.96
N ALA A 483 23.44 30.87 -13.68
CA ALA A 483 24.85 30.55 -13.52
C ALA A 483 25.65 30.76 -14.82
N GLU A 484 25.06 30.44 -15.97
CA GLU A 484 25.67 30.69 -17.29
C GLU A 484 25.80 32.19 -17.59
N GLU A 485 24.79 33.02 -17.24
CA GLU A 485 24.89 34.48 -17.36
C GLU A 485 26.04 35.03 -16.52
N GLU A 486 26.17 34.61 -15.27
CA GLU A 486 27.25 35.07 -14.38
C GLU A 486 28.63 34.60 -14.86
N ARG A 487 28.74 33.39 -15.42
CA ARG A 487 29.96 32.91 -16.09
C ARG A 487 30.30 33.73 -17.34
N LYS A 488 29.31 34.15 -18.13
CA LYS A 488 29.51 35.02 -19.31
C LYS A 488 29.91 36.44 -18.91
N LYS A 489 29.33 37.00 -17.84
CA LYS A 489 29.72 38.31 -17.31
C LYS A 489 31.14 38.31 -16.75
N SER A 490 31.51 37.30 -15.98
CA SER A 490 32.87 37.17 -15.42
C SER A 490 33.94 36.92 -16.50
N SER A 491 33.63 36.17 -17.56
CA SER A 491 34.57 35.93 -18.68
C SER A 491 34.68 37.12 -19.67
N SER A 492 33.62 37.92 -19.84
CA SER A 492 33.66 39.16 -20.62
C SER A 492 34.26 40.35 -19.87
N GLY A 493 34.36 40.26 -18.53
CA GLY A 493 34.98 41.27 -17.65
C GLY A 493 36.51 41.40 -17.73
N SER A 494 37.21 40.62 -18.57
CA SER A 494 38.67 40.68 -18.72
C SER A 494 39.17 41.60 -19.85
N LYS A 495 38.31 42.45 -20.43
CA LYS A 495 38.77 43.59 -21.25
C LYS A 495 38.69 44.86 -20.43
N SER A 496 39.75 45.09 -19.65
CA SER A 496 39.99 46.32 -18.90
C SER A 496 39.99 47.54 -19.84
N SER A 497 38.85 48.20 -19.97
CA SER A 497 38.79 49.59 -20.45
C SER A 497 39.16 50.50 -19.29
N TRP A 498 40.36 51.08 -19.34
CA TRP A 498 40.95 52.00 -18.36
C TRP A 498 40.31 53.41 -18.38
N LEU A 499 39.12 53.62 -18.96
CA LEU A 499 38.53 54.97 -19.07
C LEU A 499 37.10 55.03 -18.54
N GLY A 500 36.93 54.81 -17.24
CA GLY A 500 35.62 54.89 -16.57
C GLY A 500 35.70 55.39 -15.12
N LEU A 501 36.32 56.54 -14.89
CA LEU A 501 36.40 57.18 -13.57
C LEU A 501 35.24 58.18 -13.31
N TRP A 502 34.24 58.28 -14.19
CA TRP A 502 33.08 59.15 -14.00
C TRP A 502 31.86 58.53 -14.71
N GLY A 503 30.97 57.88 -13.96
CA GLY A 503 29.76 57.30 -14.56
C GLY A 503 28.97 56.38 -13.64
N ASP A 504 28.14 57.01 -12.80
CA ASP A 504 26.82 56.55 -12.33
C ASP A 504 26.67 55.11 -11.83
N GLY A 505 26.58 54.97 -10.50
CA GLY A 505 26.15 53.74 -9.84
C GLY A 505 24.68 53.47 -10.08
N LYS A 506 24.35 52.84 -11.21
CA LYS A 506 23.08 52.13 -11.33
C LYS A 506 23.15 50.86 -10.47
N PRO A 507 22.11 50.54 -9.67
CA PRO A 507 22.04 49.25 -9.02
C PRO A 507 22.11 48.19 -10.11
N GLU A 508 22.92 47.15 -9.89
CA GLU A 508 22.97 45.95 -10.74
C GLU A 508 21.54 45.54 -11.11
N GLU A 509 21.14 45.73 -12.37
CA GLU A 509 19.98 45.04 -12.91
C GLU A 509 20.30 43.55 -12.78
N SER A 510 19.71 42.90 -11.76
CA SER A 510 19.81 41.46 -11.59
C SER A 510 19.45 40.82 -12.93
N GLY A 511 20.33 39.95 -13.46
CA GLY A 511 20.13 39.30 -14.75
C GLY A 511 18.73 38.71 -14.86
N ARG A 512 18.15 38.66 -16.06
CA ARG A 512 16.78 38.19 -16.31
C ARG A 512 16.50 36.87 -15.59
N TRP A 513 17.41 35.91 -15.70
CA TRP A 513 17.28 34.59 -15.07
C TRP A 513 17.51 34.63 -13.56
N ALA A 514 18.29 35.57 -13.03
CA ALA A 514 18.42 35.78 -11.58
C ALA A 514 17.13 36.36 -10.96
N ALA A 515 16.42 37.23 -11.68
CA ALA A 515 15.11 37.71 -11.27
C ALA A 515 14.06 36.58 -11.32
N GLU A 516 14.05 35.79 -12.40
CA GLU A 516 13.16 34.64 -12.53
C GLU A 516 13.42 33.58 -11.46
N LYS A 517 14.68 33.30 -11.13
CA LYS A 517 15.03 32.39 -10.03
C LYS A 517 14.40 32.79 -8.69
N LYS A 518 14.35 34.10 -8.40
CA LYS A 518 13.69 34.62 -7.18
C LYS A 518 12.18 34.35 -7.24
N VAL A 519 11.55 34.57 -8.39
CA VAL A 519 10.11 34.29 -8.60
C VAL A 519 9.79 32.82 -8.37
N VAL A 520 10.60 31.90 -8.90
CA VAL A 520 10.41 30.45 -8.70
C VAL A 520 10.55 30.09 -7.21
N ASN A 521 11.59 30.61 -6.55
CA ASN A 521 11.82 30.33 -5.13
C ASN A 521 10.67 30.84 -4.24
N ASP A 522 10.09 31.99 -4.55
CA ASP A 522 8.92 32.51 -3.83
C ASP A 522 7.65 31.70 -4.13
N ARG A 523 7.51 31.17 -5.36
CA ARG A 523 6.42 30.23 -5.71
C ARG A 523 6.56 28.90 -4.98
N ILE A 524 7.75 28.32 -4.90
CA ILE A 524 8.01 27.08 -4.14
C ILE A 524 7.56 27.25 -2.69
N LYS A 525 7.92 28.36 -2.04
CA LYS A 525 7.48 28.65 -0.67
C LYS A 525 5.96 28.73 -0.51
N ARG A 526 5.25 29.30 -1.50
CA ARG A 526 3.78 29.34 -1.47
C ARG A 526 3.15 27.98 -1.77
N ALA A 527 3.78 27.21 -2.65
CA ALA A 527 3.32 25.88 -3.00
C ALA A 527 3.50 24.89 -1.84
N GLN A 528 4.50 25.07 -0.97
CA GLN A 528 4.70 24.23 0.21
C GLN A 528 3.43 24.06 1.06
N ASP A 529 2.69 25.14 1.33
CA ASP A 529 1.41 25.05 2.06
C ASP A 529 0.40 24.11 1.37
N VAL A 530 0.36 24.13 0.04
CA VAL A 530 -0.51 23.28 -0.79
C VAL A 530 0.08 21.88 -1.03
N LEU A 531 1.40 21.69 -0.81
CA LEU A 531 2.12 20.43 -0.93
C LEU A 531 2.20 19.63 0.40
N GLU A 532 2.01 20.28 1.56
CA GLU A 532 2.13 19.68 2.90
C GLU A 532 0.84 19.07 3.49
N ASP A 533 -0.36 19.36 2.98
CA ASP A 533 -1.65 18.73 3.38
C ASP A 533 -1.72 17.16 3.28
N LEU A 534 -0.61 16.47 3.04
CA LEU A 534 -0.53 14.99 3.06
C LEU A 534 -0.39 14.37 4.45
N GLU A 535 -0.14 15.14 5.51
CA GLU A 535 0.00 14.62 6.87
C GLU A 535 -0.98 15.24 7.85
N ALA A 536 -2.28 15.00 7.66
CA ALA A 536 -3.15 14.96 8.83
C ALA A 536 -2.74 13.72 9.65
N PRO A 537 -2.21 13.86 10.88
CA PRO A 537 -1.99 12.70 11.73
C PRO A 537 -3.33 12.00 11.89
N ALA A 538 -3.36 10.68 11.69
CA ALA A 538 -4.54 9.88 11.94
C ALA A 538 -4.92 10.06 13.42
N VAL A 539 -5.87 10.96 13.68
CA VAL A 539 -6.43 11.18 15.01
C VAL A 539 -7.36 10.00 15.28
N GLY A 540 -6.76 8.83 15.52
CA GLY A 540 -7.47 7.67 16.00
C GLY A 540 -8.01 7.94 17.40
N PHE A 541 -9.17 7.37 17.71
CA PHE A 541 -9.84 7.43 19.02
C PHE A 541 -8.95 7.09 20.23
N SER A 542 -7.74 6.54 20.02
CA SER A 542 -6.74 6.27 21.05
C SER A 542 -6.06 7.52 21.63
N SER A 543 -6.15 8.69 20.98
CA SER A 543 -5.59 9.95 21.52
C SER A 543 -6.44 10.56 22.65
N VAL A 544 -7.68 10.10 22.83
CA VAL A 544 -8.60 10.58 23.89
C VAL A 544 -8.37 9.87 25.24
N PHE A 545 -7.61 8.77 25.26
CA PHE A 545 -7.31 8.00 26.49
C PHE A 545 -5.86 8.11 26.97
N LYS A 546 -5.10 9.09 26.45
CA LYS A 546 -3.85 9.55 27.06
C LYS A 546 -4.04 10.97 27.61
N ALA A 547 -4.69 11.04 28.77
CA ALA A 547 -4.62 12.17 29.69
C ALA A 547 -4.38 11.61 31.09
#